data_AF-A0A4P2R126-F1
#
_entry.id   AF-A0A4P2R126-F1
#
_cell.length_a   1.000
_cell.length_b   1.000
_cell.length_c   1.000
_cell.angle_alpha   90.00
_cell.angle_beta   90.00
_cell.angle_gamma   90.00
#
_symmetry.space_group_name_H-M   'P 1'
#
loop_
_entity.id
_entity.type
_entity.pdbx_description
1 polymer ?
#
loop_
_entity_poly.entity_id
_entity_poly.type
_entity_poly.pdbx_seq_one_letter_code
_entity_poly.pdbx_strand_id
1 'polypeptide(L)'
;MRTATFYTLATLALIGCSSPVTDDDLPEPDPSKLILVFGGRQENAPRCDPDGQMLWEGWTAWSEDPGPDECEPCECTPAACVLPSEVSANRVVCPGGDPVVTLIGGDSWDGACKAGAFSVTSSSYDSVTFEPPTLADCQPVSPVPAPSRKNMSFVRACLPGSSMIIPSFFRQCYLPQENGECWRGNRARFEFPVYTDTRTCTPCSCGAPRGGKCTAQTTLYSNEDCSREVGSIAISNADRPICTEAIDGEIATMRSAWTQNEPGTCTPSTDSKIVSGKLERGETRVYCCDR
;
A
#
# COMPACT_ATOMS: atom_id res chain seq x y z
N MET A 1 48.45 81.41 -18.73
CA MET A 1 47.38 80.48 -19.12
C MET A 1 46.82 79.87 -17.85
N ARG A 2 45.55 80.12 -17.54
CA ARG A 2 44.85 79.58 -16.36
C ARG A 2 44.10 78.32 -16.76
N THR A 3 44.39 77.20 -16.12
CA THR A 3 43.63 75.95 -16.25
C THR A 3 42.70 75.84 -15.04
N ALA A 4 41.40 75.76 -15.32
CA ALA A 4 40.35 75.54 -14.33
C ALA A 4 40.06 74.04 -14.22
N THR A 5 40.04 73.50 -13.00
CA THR A 5 39.67 72.11 -12.73
C THR A 5 38.30 72.12 -12.06
N PHE A 6 37.29 71.61 -12.76
CA PHE A 6 35.95 71.34 -12.22
C PHE A 6 35.98 70.03 -11.42
N TYR A 7 35.60 70.08 -10.14
CA TYR A 7 35.28 68.90 -9.35
C TYR A 7 33.76 68.67 -9.39
N THR A 8 33.34 67.56 -9.97
CA THR A 8 31.98 67.02 -9.89
C THR A 8 31.78 66.34 -8.55
N LEU A 9 30.85 66.85 -7.74
CA LEU A 9 30.37 66.21 -6.52
C LEU A 9 29.44 65.05 -6.89
N ALA A 10 29.85 63.82 -6.53
CA ALA A 10 29.00 62.64 -6.59
C ALA A 10 28.06 62.62 -5.36
N THR A 11 26.77 62.73 -5.61
CA THR A 11 25.69 62.52 -4.64
C THR A 11 25.61 61.03 -4.28
N LEU A 12 26.06 60.67 -3.08
CA LEU A 12 25.75 59.37 -2.47
C LEU A 12 24.27 59.35 -2.06
N ALA A 13 23.48 58.51 -2.74
CA ALA A 13 22.15 58.14 -2.27
C ALA A 13 22.29 57.24 -1.03
N LEU A 14 21.85 57.75 0.13
CA LEU A 14 21.73 56.97 1.35
C LEU A 14 20.56 55.98 1.18
N ILE A 15 20.88 54.70 1.02
CA ILE A 15 19.92 53.61 1.22
C ILE A 15 19.61 53.61 2.72
N GLY A 16 18.40 54.07 3.07
CA GLY A 16 17.92 54.05 4.44
C GLY A 16 17.79 52.61 4.92
N CYS A 17 18.61 52.22 5.90
CA CYS A 17 18.35 51.05 6.72
C CYS A 17 17.11 51.34 7.56
N SER A 18 15.94 50.83 7.18
CA SER A 18 14.79 50.81 8.09
C SER A 18 15.17 49.94 9.28
N SER A 19 15.09 50.49 10.48
CA SER A 19 15.24 49.71 11.71
C SER A 19 14.19 48.59 11.70
N PRO A 20 14.51 47.38 12.19
CA PRO A 20 13.51 46.33 12.31
C PRO A 20 12.38 46.82 13.22
N VAL A 21 11.14 46.76 12.73
CA VAL A 21 9.93 47.11 13.48
C VAL A 21 9.88 46.22 14.72
N THR A 22 9.66 46.82 15.90
CA THR A 22 9.56 46.05 17.14
C THR A 22 8.20 45.34 17.20
N ASP A 23 8.08 44.21 17.93
CA ASP A 23 6.81 43.43 17.98
C ASP A 23 5.62 44.26 18.44
N ASP A 24 5.90 45.13 19.39
CA ASP A 24 4.91 45.98 20.04
C ASP A 24 4.34 47.01 19.06
N ASP A 25 5.00 47.24 17.92
CA ASP A 25 4.55 48.15 16.86
C ASP A 25 3.79 47.43 15.73
N LEU A 26 3.84 46.09 15.66
CA LEU A 26 3.12 45.33 14.63
C LEU A 26 1.63 45.23 14.97
N PRO A 27 0.72 45.23 13.98
CA PRO A 27 -0.70 45.01 14.24
C PRO A 27 -0.97 43.59 14.74
N GLU A 28 -2.04 43.45 15.52
CA GLU A 28 -2.57 42.15 15.94
C GLU A 28 -3.34 41.50 14.78
N PRO A 29 -3.24 40.17 14.61
CA PRO A 29 -4.01 39.47 13.60
C PRO A 29 -5.49 39.41 13.99
N ASP A 30 -6.38 39.46 12.99
CA ASP A 30 -7.82 39.22 13.18
C ASP A 30 -8.06 37.76 13.58
N PRO A 31 -8.56 37.47 14.81
CA PRO A 31 -8.76 36.11 15.29
C PRO A 31 -9.70 35.28 14.42
N SER A 32 -10.61 35.92 13.66
CA SER A 32 -11.52 35.21 12.74
C SER A 32 -10.82 34.64 11.51
N LYS A 33 -9.57 35.07 11.23
CA LYS A 33 -8.75 34.62 10.10
C LYS A 33 -7.72 33.56 10.50
N LEU A 34 -7.87 32.94 11.67
CA LEU A 34 -6.97 31.91 12.15
C LEU A 34 -6.94 30.71 11.20
N ILE A 35 -5.74 30.20 10.93
CA ILE A 35 -5.47 29.02 10.13
C ILE A 35 -4.61 28.07 10.95
N LEU A 36 -5.02 26.81 11.00
CA LEU A 36 -4.28 25.73 11.65
C LEU A 36 -3.41 25.04 10.60
N VAL A 37 -2.08 25.10 10.77
CA VAL A 37 -1.13 24.50 9.81
C VAL A 37 -0.34 23.36 10.45
N PHE A 38 -0.41 22.19 9.81
CA PHE A 38 0.43 21.04 10.11
C PHE A 38 1.51 20.91 9.04
N GLY A 39 2.74 20.63 9.46
CA GLY A 39 3.85 20.28 8.56
C GLY A 39 4.61 19.08 9.12
N GLY A 40 4.75 18.02 8.32
CA GLY A 40 5.41 16.80 8.77
C GLY A 40 5.22 15.64 7.80
N ARG A 41 5.18 14.41 8.32
CA ARG A 41 4.89 13.22 7.50
C ARG A 41 3.38 13.02 7.33
N GLN A 42 2.95 12.56 6.16
CA GLN A 42 1.52 12.44 5.81
C GLN A 42 0.78 11.45 6.72
N GLU A 43 1.41 10.34 7.11
CA GLU A 43 0.81 9.34 8.00
C GLU A 43 0.49 9.88 9.40
N ASN A 44 1.15 10.97 9.79
CA ASN A 44 0.93 11.66 11.06
C ASN A 44 0.05 12.91 10.91
N ALA A 45 -0.38 13.24 9.68
CA ALA A 45 -1.13 14.46 9.42
C ALA A 45 -2.54 14.35 10.02
N PRO A 46 -2.87 15.16 11.04
CA PRO A 46 -4.20 15.14 11.64
C PRO A 46 -5.23 15.57 10.60
N ARG A 47 -6.43 15.00 10.67
CA ARG A 47 -7.57 15.50 9.89
C ARG A 47 -7.95 16.89 10.39
N CYS A 48 -8.47 17.73 9.50
CA CYS A 48 -9.16 18.93 9.95
C CYS A 48 -10.36 18.54 10.83
N ASP A 49 -10.74 19.43 11.75
CA ASP A 49 -11.99 19.28 12.51
C ASP A 49 -13.17 19.08 11.54
N PRO A 50 -14.12 18.17 11.79
CA PRO A 50 -15.29 17.97 10.92
C PRO A 50 -16.06 19.25 10.60
N ASP A 51 -16.15 20.17 11.58
CA ASP A 51 -16.83 21.46 11.42
C ASP A 51 -15.86 22.56 10.93
N GLY A 52 -14.57 22.24 10.81
CA GLY A 52 -13.54 23.08 10.20
C GLY A 52 -13.35 22.77 8.71
N GLN A 53 -13.10 23.81 7.91
CA GLN A 53 -12.87 23.62 6.46
C GLN A 53 -11.41 23.30 6.17
N MET A 54 -11.13 22.28 5.36
CA MET A 54 -9.82 22.07 4.76
C MET A 54 -9.57 23.15 3.70
N LEU A 55 -8.52 23.95 3.87
CA LEU A 55 -8.16 25.01 2.94
C LEU A 55 -7.30 24.45 1.80
N TRP A 56 -6.25 23.72 2.15
CA TRP A 56 -5.43 22.98 1.19
C TRP A 56 -4.59 21.91 1.89
N GLU A 57 -4.14 20.95 1.09
CA GLU A 57 -3.08 20.03 1.45
C GLU A 57 -2.17 19.77 0.25
N GLY A 58 -0.92 19.41 0.53
CA GLY A 58 0.03 19.15 -0.53
C GLY A 58 1.40 18.79 -0.01
N TRP A 59 2.28 18.47 -0.96
CA TRP A 59 3.67 18.16 -0.68
C TRP A 59 4.53 19.39 -0.89
N THR A 60 5.46 19.60 0.03
CA THR A 60 6.43 20.68 -0.01
C THR A 60 7.84 20.15 0.17
N ALA A 61 8.79 20.89 -0.38
CA ALA A 61 10.18 20.65 -0.11
C ALA A 61 11.00 21.93 -0.28
N TRP A 62 12.07 22.02 0.50
CA TRP A 62 12.93 23.21 0.53
C TRP A 62 14.14 23.09 -0.39
N SER A 63 14.50 21.90 -0.86
CA SER A 63 15.49 21.76 -1.93
C SER A 63 14.85 22.04 -3.29
N GLU A 64 15.65 22.55 -4.22
CA GLU A 64 15.22 22.82 -5.60
C GLU A 64 14.88 21.52 -6.35
N ASP A 65 15.60 20.45 -6.01
CA ASP A 65 15.34 19.08 -6.45
C ASP A 65 15.11 18.19 -5.21
N PRO A 66 13.85 17.94 -4.82
CA PRO A 66 13.52 17.29 -3.55
C PRO A 66 13.54 15.78 -3.58
N GLY A 67 14.35 15.20 -4.44
CA GLY A 67 14.75 13.82 -4.28
C GLY A 67 14.19 12.89 -5.34
N PRO A 68 14.64 11.63 -5.27
CA PRO A 68 14.98 10.87 -6.45
C PRO A 68 13.76 10.57 -7.30
N ASP A 69 14.02 10.45 -8.60
CA ASP A 69 13.07 10.01 -9.61
C ASP A 69 12.87 8.49 -9.50
N GLU A 70 12.39 8.05 -8.33
CA GLU A 70 12.21 6.66 -7.94
C GLU A 70 10.77 6.38 -7.50
N CYS A 71 10.34 5.15 -7.72
CA CYS A 71 9.07 4.63 -7.24
C CYS A 71 9.24 4.03 -5.84
N GLU A 72 8.15 3.94 -5.09
CA GLU A 72 8.16 3.07 -3.91
C GLU A 72 8.44 1.61 -4.33
N PRO A 73 9.07 0.81 -3.44
CA PRO A 73 9.43 -0.57 -3.76
C PRO A 73 8.23 -1.40 -4.20
N CYS A 74 8.46 -2.33 -5.13
CA CYS A 74 7.49 -3.38 -5.40
C CYS A 74 7.42 -4.32 -4.19
N GLU A 75 6.21 -4.58 -3.72
CA GLU A 75 5.94 -5.58 -2.68
C GLU A 75 4.96 -6.62 -3.22
N CYS A 76 5.16 -7.87 -2.83
CA CYS A 76 4.34 -9.00 -3.26
C CYS A 76 3.61 -9.60 -2.08
N THR A 77 2.36 -10.03 -2.31
CA THR A 77 1.61 -10.82 -1.33
C THR A 77 2.32 -12.15 -1.07
N PRO A 78 2.13 -12.76 0.11
CA PRO A 78 2.55 -14.14 0.31
C PRO A 78 1.80 -15.08 -0.64
N ALA A 79 2.39 -16.24 -0.91
CA ALA A 79 1.77 -17.29 -1.71
C ALA A 79 0.93 -18.18 -0.82
N ALA A 80 -0.39 -17.99 -0.82
CA ALA A 80 -1.29 -18.77 0.02
C ALA A 80 -1.28 -20.26 -0.38
N CYS A 81 -1.45 -21.15 0.60
CA CYS A 81 -1.69 -22.56 0.34
C CYS A 81 -3.07 -22.76 -0.30
N VAL A 82 -3.16 -23.61 -1.32
CA VAL A 82 -4.38 -23.98 -2.04
C VAL A 82 -4.64 -25.47 -1.83
N LEU A 83 -5.82 -25.81 -1.32
CA LEU A 83 -6.19 -27.20 -1.05
C LEU A 83 -6.22 -27.99 -2.36
N PRO A 84 -5.83 -29.29 -2.34
CA PRO A 84 -6.05 -30.14 -3.49
C PRO A 84 -7.54 -30.28 -3.71
N SER A 85 -8.02 -29.90 -4.89
CA SER A 85 -9.44 -29.85 -5.23
C SER A 85 -9.89 -31.02 -6.12
N GLU A 86 -9.00 -31.98 -6.38
CA GLU A 86 -9.27 -33.12 -7.27
C GLU A 86 -8.78 -34.43 -6.68
N VAL A 87 -9.64 -35.46 -6.76
CA VAL A 87 -9.31 -36.86 -6.48
C VAL A 87 -9.93 -37.71 -7.57
N SER A 88 -9.16 -38.64 -8.12
CA SER A 88 -9.59 -39.49 -9.23
C SER A 88 -9.51 -40.97 -8.89
N ALA A 89 -10.57 -41.73 -9.17
CA ALA A 89 -10.56 -43.19 -9.08
C ALA A 89 -10.47 -43.81 -10.47
N ASN A 90 -9.55 -44.77 -10.66
CA ASN A 90 -9.13 -45.28 -11.97
C ASN A 90 -9.36 -46.80 -12.09
N ARG A 91 -9.62 -47.32 -13.31
CA ARG A 91 -9.81 -48.78 -13.58
C ARG A 91 -8.54 -49.60 -13.72
N VAL A 92 -7.41 -49.03 -13.33
CA VAL A 92 -6.12 -49.67 -13.50
C VAL A 92 -5.30 -49.44 -12.24
N VAL A 93 -4.52 -50.46 -11.92
CA VAL A 93 -3.47 -50.48 -10.90
C VAL A 93 -2.50 -49.31 -11.13
N CYS A 94 -1.87 -48.81 -10.07
CA CYS A 94 -0.98 -47.65 -10.16
C CYS A 94 0.13 -47.86 -11.23
N PRO A 95 0.51 -46.82 -12.00
CA PRO A 95 0.44 -45.39 -11.67
C PRO A 95 -0.81 -44.63 -12.15
N GLY A 96 -1.94 -45.32 -12.38
CA GLY A 96 -3.22 -44.70 -12.73
C GLY A 96 -3.59 -44.92 -14.20
N GLY A 97 -4.65 -44.25 -14.65
CA GLY A 97 -5.19 -44.34 -16.02
C GLY A 97 -6.38 -43.42 -16.22
N ASP A 98 -7.23 -43.70 -17.20
CA ASP A 98 -8.44 -42.91 -17.41
C ASP A 98 -9.37 -43.01 -16.19
N PRO A 99 -9.75 -41.88 -15.57
CA PRO A 99 -10.57 -41.89 -14.38
C PRO A 99 -11.99 -42.35 -14.70
N VAL A 100 -12.55 -43.19 -13.83
CA VAL A 100 -13.97 -43.56 -13.83
C VAL A 100 -14.80 -42.45 -13.24
N VAL A 101 -14.27 -41.82 -12.20
CA VAL A 101 -14.83 -40.65 -11.56
C VAL A 101 -13.70 -39.74 -11.11
N THR A 102 -13.95 -38.44 -11.23
CA THR A 102 -13.13 -37.40 -10.62
C THR A 102 -14.03 -36.58 -9.72
N LEU A 103 -13.68 -36.52 -8.44
CA LEU A 103 -14.30 -35.62 -7.48
C LEU A 103 -13.64 -34.25 -7.63
N ILE A 104 -14.46 -33.21 -7.83
CA ILE A 104 -13.98 -31.85 -8.10
C ILE A 104 -14.59 -30.89 -7.08
N GLY A 105 -13.74 -30.25 -6.28
CA GLY A 105 -14.11 -29.22 -5.31
C GLY A 105 -14.62 -27.96 -5.99
N GLY A 106 -13.96 -27.60 -7.11
CA GLY A 106 -14.18 -26.37 -7.87
C GLY A 106 -13.21 -25.26 -7.47
N ASP A 107 -13.25 -24.17 -8.22
CA ASP A 107 -12.45 -22.98 -7.93
C ASP A 107 -12.83 -22.43 -6.56
N SER A 108 -11.82 -22.06 -5.76
CA SER A 108 -12.02 -21.50 -4.41
C SER A 108 -12.71 -22.43 -3.41
N TRP A 109 -12.66 -23.75 -3.63
CA TRP A 109 -13.16 -24.72 -2.66
C TRP A 109 -12.40 -24.59 -1.33
N ASP A 110 -13.14 -24.50 -0.23
CA ASP A 110 -12.63 -24.30 1.12
C ASP A 110 -12.30 -25.62 1.85
N GLY A 111 -12.47 -26.76 1.17
CA GLY A 111 -12.27 -28.09 1.74
C GLY A 111 -13.52 -28.69 2.38
N ALA A 112 -14.66 -28.00 2.37
CA ALA A 112 -15.92 -28.54 2.88
C ALA A 112 -16.38 -29.79 2.12
N CYS A 113 -17.24 -30.61 2.74
CA CYS A 113 -17.73 -31.83 2.12
C CYS A 113 -18.30 -31.57 0.72
N LYS A 114 -17.77 -32.28 -0.28
CA LYS A 114 -18.16 -32.14 -1.67
C LYS A 114 -18.54 -33.49 -2.26
N ALA A 115 -19.78 -33.58 -2.74
CA ALA A 115 -20.23 -34.75 -3.47
C ALA A 115 -19.78 -34.75 -4.93
N GLY A 116 -19.42 -35.94 -5.42
CA GLY A 116 -19.23 -36.21 -6.83
C GLY A 116 -20.55 -36.22 -7.59
N ALA A 117 -20.47 -36.34 -8.92
CA ALA A 117 -21.66 -36.46 -9.76
C ALA A 117 -22.43 -37.76 -9.53
N PHE A 118 -21.72 -38.82 -9.15
CA PHE A 118 -22.24 -40.14 -8.80
C PHE A 118 -21.22 -40.84 -7.89
N SER A 119 -21.67 -41.82 -7.12
CA SER A 119 -20.77 -42.66 -6.34
C SER A 119 -20.20 -43.81 -7.18
N VAL A 120 -18.99 -44.26 -6.83
CA VAL A 120 -18.35 -45.43 -7.44
C VAL A 120 -18.07 -46.49 -6.40
N THR A 121 -18.38 -47.74 -6.73
CA THR A 121 -18.08 -48.89 -5.87
C THR A 121 -16.66 -49.40 -6.13
N SER A 122 -16.08 -50.13 -5.16
CA SER A 122 -14.73 -50.69 -5.30
C SER A 122 -14.57 -51.73 -6.40
N SER A 123 -15.66 -52.30 -6.92
CA SER A 123 -15.60 -53.13 -8.13
C SER A 123 -15.39 -52.33 -9.42
N SER A 124 -15.49 -51.00 -9.35
CA SER A 124 -15.46 -50.10 -10.51
C SER A 124 -14.12 -49.38 -10.67
N TYR A 125 -13.20 -49.49 -9.71
CA TYR A 125 -11.89 -48.87 -9.72
C TYR A 125 -10.85 -49.80 -9.06
N ASP A 126 -9.60 -49.71 -9.48
CA ASP A 126 -8.46 -50.45 -8.92
C ASP A 126 -7.50 -49.53 -8.15
N SER A 127 -7.50 -48.22 -8.44
CA SER A 127 -6.63 -47.25 -7.75
C SER A 127 -7.28 -45.88 -7.58
N VAL A 128 -6.76 -45.11 -6.63
CA VAL A 128 -7.17 -43.73 -6.34
C VAL A 128 -5.96 -42.82 -6.36
N THR A 129 -6.05 -41.70 -7.09
CA THR A 129 -5.01 -40.68 -7.22
C THR A 129 -5.42 -39.41 -6.49
N PHE A 130 -4.53 -38.92 -5.61
CA PHE A 130 -4.66 -37.68 -4.87
C PHE A 130 -3.65 -36.65 -5.36
N GLU A 131 -4.13 -35.48 -5.77
CA GLU A 131 -3.27 -34.35 -6.13
C GLU A 131 -2.71 -33.68 -4.86
N PRO A 132 -1.47 -33.15 -4.91
CA PRO A 132 -0.91 -32.39 -3.79
C PRO A 132 -1.55 -30.99 -3.70
N PRO A 133 -1.55 -30.37 -2.50
CA PRO A 133 -1.83 -28.94 -2.39
C PRO A 133 -0.81 -28.13 -3.19
N THR A 134 -1.19 -26.94 -3.62
CA THR A 134 -0.33 -26.03 -4.36
C THR A 134 -0.16 -24.70 -3.64
N LEU A 135 0.75 -23.86 -4.14
CA LEU A 135 0.87 -22.47 -3.72
C LEU A 135 0.22 -21.60 -4.79
N ALA A 136 -0.63 -20.67 -4.35
CA ALA A 136 -1.23 -19.68 -5.23
C ALA A 136 -0.17 -18.75 -5.81
N ASP A 137 -0.49 -18.18 -6.98
CA ASP A 137 0.33 -17.14 -7.59
C ASP A 137 0.39 -15.88 -6.71
N CYS A 138 1.58 -15.33 -6.62
CA CYS A 138 1.84 -14.08 -5.92
C CYS A 138 1.25 -12.90 -6.69
N GLN A 139 0.65 -11.94 -5.99
CA GLN A 139 0.15 -10.70 -6.59
C GLN A 139 0.91 -9.49 -6.05
N PRO A 140 1.13 -8.44 -6.86
CA PRO A 140 1.65 -7.18 -6.35
C PRO A 140 0.68 -6.58 -5.31
N VAL A 141 1.21 -6.11 -4.19
CA VAL A 141 0.41 -5.38 -3.17
C VAL A 141 -0.16 -4.10 -3.77
N SER A 142 0.64 -3.41 -4.59
CA SER A 142 0.17 -2.35 -5.49
C SER A 142 0.55 -2.72 -6.93
N PRO A 143 -0.43 -2.84 -7.86
CA PRO A 143 -0.14 -3.09 -9.26
C PRO A 143 0.80 -2.05 -9.88
N VAL A 144 0.69 -0.80 -9.44
CA VAL A 144 1.58 0.31 -9.80
C VAL A 144 1.94 1.06 -8.52
N PRO A 145 3.19 1.00 -8.03
CA PRO A 145 3.61 1.76 -6.86
C PRO A 145 3.48 3.26 -7.09
N ALA A 146 3.28 4.00 -6.01
CA ALA A 146 3.34 5.44 -6.08
C ALA A 146 4.79 5.92 -6.26
N PRO A 147 5.02 7.09 -6.87
CA PRO A 147 6.31 7.77 -6.79
C PRO A 147 6.72 8.01 -5.34
N SER A 148 8.01 7.87 -5.06
CA SER A 148 8.56 8.11 -3.72
C SER A 148 8.51 9.59 -3.36
N ARG A 149 8.12 9.86 -2.11
CA ARG A 149 8.04 11.21 -1.53
C ARG A 149 8.81 11.33 -0.22
N LYS A 150 9.76 10.41 0.04
CA LYS A 150 10.52 10.31 1.30
C LYS A 150 11.26 11.59 1.69
N ASN A 151 11.63 12.39 0.71
CA ASN A 151 12.37 13.65 0.89
C ASN A 151 11.46 14.90 0.87
N MET A 152 10.15 14.70 0.79
CA MET A 152 9.16 15.77 0.83
C MET A 152 8.44 15.76 2.18
N SER A 153 7.95 16.92 2.59
CA SER A 153 7.06 17.07 3.74
C SER A 153 5.63 17.26 3.27
N PHE A 154 4.69 16.72 4.02
CA PHE A 154 3.26 16.95 3.83
C PHE A 154 2.83 18.16 4.66
N VAL A 155 2.03 19.03 4.05
CA VAL A 155 1.45 20.20 4.71
C VAL A 155 -0.06 20.14 4.56
N ARG A 156 -0.76 20.47 5.64
CA ARG A 156 -2.22 20.64 5.65
C ARG A 156 -2.58 21.91 6.38
N ALA A 157 -3.42 22.73 5.76
CA ALA A 157 -3.99 23.93 6.36
C ALA A 157 -5.51 23.77 6.50
N CYS A 158 -6.01 24.08 7.69
CA CYS A 158 -7.42 23.99 8.04
C CYS A 158 -7.89 25.33 8.62
N LEU A 159 -9.16 25.68 8.43
CA LEU A 159 -9.85 26.59 9.32
C LEU A 159 -10.15 25.88 10.65
N PRO A 160 -10.13 26.60 11.78
CA PRO A 160 -10.58 26.05 13.05
C PRO A 160 -12.06 25.65 12.95
N GLY A 161 -12.42 24.54 13.59
CA GLY A 161 -13.83 24.17 13.79
C GLY A 161 -14.46 25.00 14.91
N SER A 162 -15.68 24.64 15.31
CA SER A 162 -16.36 25.25 16.47
C SER A 162 -15.76 24.87 17.83
N SER A 163 -14.89 23.85 17.86
CA SER A 163 -14.14 23.47 19.05
C SER A 163 -13.05 24.49 19.36
N MET A 164 -13.01 24.99 20.60
CA MET A 164 -11.92 25.86 21.08
C MET A 164 -10.62 25.10 21.38
N ILE A 165 -10.60 23.77 21.23
CA ILE A 165 -9.41 22.95 21.48
C ILE A 165 -8.59 22.88 20.20
N ILE A 166 -7.51 23.65 20.15
CA ILE A 166 -6.51 23.56 19.07
C ILE A 166 -5.59 22.37 19.37
N PRO A 167 -5.52 21.34 18.50
CA PRO A 167 -4.61 20.23 18.71
C PRO A 167 -3.15 20.69 18.64
N SER A 168 -2.30 20.18 19.54
CA SER A 168 -0.88 20.56 19.64
C SER A 168 -0.04 20.30 18.39
N PHE A 169 -0.54 19.53 17.44
CA PHE A 169 0.12 19.22 16.18
C PHE A 169 -0.05 20.32 15.12
N PHE A 170 -1.00 21.23 15.33
CA PHE A 170 -1.20 22.38 14.47
C PHE A 170 -0.53 23.62 15.06
N ARG A 171 0.10 24.40 14.20
CA ARG A 171 0.52 25.77 14.50
C ARG A 171 -0.62 26.73 14.23
N GLN A 172 -0.72 27.78 15.02
CA GLN A 172 -1.67 28.86 14.82
C GLN A 172 -1.06 29.89 13.89
N CYS A 173 -1.68 30.06 12.73
CA CYS A 173 -1.11 30.83 11.64
C CYS A 173 -2.13 31.80 11.04
N TYR A 174 -1.60 32.80 10.35
CA TYR A 174 -2.35 33.75 9.55
C TYR A 174 -1.65 33.94 8.21
N LEU A 175 -2.39 34.40 7.20
CA LEU A 175 -1.76 34.91 5.98
C LEU A 175 -0.92 36.15 6.32
N PRO A 176 0.18 36.41 5.61
CA PRO A 176 0.93 37.66 5.75
C PRO A 176 0.04 38.89 5.55
N GLN A 177 0.45 40.02 6.12
CA GLN A 177 -0.14 41.32 5.83
C GLN A 177 0.00 41.66 4.34
N GLU A 178 -0.75 42.67 3.85
CA GLU A 178 -0.67 43.10 2.44
C GLU A 178 0.73 43.58 2.04
N ASN A 179 1.50 44.11 2.98
CA ASN A 179 2.91 44.49 2.79
C ASN A 179 3.88 43.30 2.84
N GLY A 180 3.38 42.09 3.07
CA GLY A 180 4.14 40.85 3.16
C GLY A 180 4.72 40.54 4.55
N GLU A 181 4.55 41.41 5.55
CA GLU A 181 5.07 41.20 6.91
C GLU A 181 4.16 40.31 7.76
N CYS A 182 4.72 39.76 8.85
CA CYS A 182 3.97 38.95 9.80
C CYS A 182 3.36 39.79 10.93
N TRP A 183 2.43 39.20 11.66
CA TRP A 183 1.67 39.86 12.72
C TRP A 183 2.38 39.80 14.07
N ARG A 184 1.98 40.66 15.00
CA ARG A 184 2.40 40.57 16.41
C ARG A 184 2.07 39.18 16.96
N GLY A 185 3.02 38.56 17.66
CA GLY A 185 2.85 37.21 18.23
C GLY A 185 2.98 36.04 17.23
N ASN A 186 2.90 36.28 15.91
CA ASN A 186 2.99 35.27 14.87
C ASN A 186 4.16 35.54 13.90
N ARG A 187 5.35 35.81 14.46
CA ARG A 187 6.53 36.25 13.69
C ARG A 187 7.25 35.14 12.92
N ALA A 188 6.90 33.87 13.12
CA ALA A 188 7.52 32.77 12.40
C ALA A 188 6.92 32.67 10.99
N ARG A 189 7.66 33.19 10.00
CA ARG A 189 7.28 33.09 8.59
C ARG A 189 7.68 31.70 8.06
N PHE A 190 6.70 30.93 7.63
CA PHE A 190 6.90 29.66 6.96
C PHE A 190 6.51 29.77 5.49
N GLU A 191 7.45 29.40 4.63
CA GLU A 191 7.26 29.32 3.19
C GLU A 191 7.26 27.85 2.79
N PHE A 192 6.18 27.44 2.13
CA PHE A 192 5.95 26.09 1.65
C PHE A 192 5.89 26.10 0.12
N PRO A 193 7.02 25.88 -0.58
CA PRO A 193 7.00 25.64 -2.01
C PRO A 193 6.17 24.39 -2.29
N VAL A 194 4.98 24.54 -2.86
CA VAL A 194 4.09 23.41 -3.13
C VAL A 194 4.52 22.73 -4.41
N TYR A 195 4.50 21.41 -4.43
CA TYR A 195 4.83 20.61 -5.60
C TYR A 195 3.65 19.79 -6.07
N THR A 196 3.44 19.79 -7.39
CA THR A 196 2.53 18.88 -8.08
C THR A 196 3.33 17.67 -8.57
N ASP A 197 2.95 16.48 -8.13
CA ASP A 197 3.59 15.24 -8.53
C ASP A 197 2.80 14.56 -9.64
N THR A 198 3.31 14.66 -10.88
CA THR A 198 2.70 14.03 -12.07
C THR A 198 3.41 12.73 -12.46
N ARG A 199 4.40 12.30 -11.66
CA ARG A 199 5.23 11.15 -11.99
C ARG A 199 4.40 9.88 -12.01
N THR A 200 4.69 9.02 -12.99
CA THR A 200 4.03 7.72 -13.14
C THR A 200 5.09 6.62 -13.13
N CYS A 201 4.80 5.57 -12.39
CA CYS A 201 5.66 4.41 -12.19
C CYS A 201 5.28 3.26 -13.14
N THR A 202 6.23 2.39 -13.46
CA THR A 202 5.93 1.13 -14.15
C THR A 202 5.14 0.19 -13.25
N PRO A 203 4.29 -0.67 -13.83
CA PRO A 203 3.65 -1.75 -13.09
C PRO A 203 4.68 -2.68 -12.43
N CYS A 204 4.32 -3.23 -11.28
CA CYS A 204 5.07 -4.29 -10.61
C CYS A 204 4.62 -5.67 -11.08
N SER A 205 5.56 -6.60 -11.03
CA SER A 205 5.30 -8.03 -11.23
C SER A 205 5.95 -8.83 -10.11
N CYS A 206 5.33 -9.94 -9.74
CA CYS A 206 5.83 -10.86 -8.73
C CYS A 206 6.35 -12.14 -9.37
N GLY A 207 7.48 -12.63 -8.87
CA GLY A 207 8.03 -13.90 -9.29
C GLY A 207 7.24 -15.09 -8.76
N ALA A 208 7.61 -16.28 -9.23
CA ALA A 208 7.04 -17.53 -8.76
C ALA A 208 7.21 -17.73 -7.25
N PRO A 209 6.22 -18.34 -6.57
CA PRO A 209 6.27 -18.58 -5.13
C PRO A 209 7.43 -19.50 -4.76
N ARG A 210 8.02 -19.27 -3.58
CA ARG A 210 9.11 -20.08 -3.03
C ARG A 210 8.89 -20.41 -1.57
N GLY A 211 9.37 -21.59 -1.17
CA GLY A 211 9.16 -22.10 0.18
C GLY A 211 7.70 -22.51 0.38
N GLY A 212 7.16 -22.24 1.56
CA GLY A 212 5.83 -22.68 1.96
C GLY A 212 5.80 -24.16 2.34
N LYS A 213 4.95 -24.49 3.31
CA LYS A 213 4.69 -25.87 3.72
C LYS A 213 3.19 -26.03 3.84
N CYS A 214 2.61 -26.61 2.80
CA CYS A 214 1.19 -26.87 2.72
C CYS A 214 1.02 -28.38 2.76
N THR A 215 0.38 -28.89 3.80
CA THR A 215 0.03 -30.31 3.90
C THR A 215 -1.46 -30.39 4.12
N ALA A 216 -2.14 -31.10 3.23
CA ALA A 216 -3.58 -31.32 3.30
C ALA A 216 -3.84 -32.80 3.56
N GLN A 217 -4.83 -33.07 4.40
CA GLN A 217 -5.43 -34.39 4.53
C GLN A 217 -6.72 -34.41 3.72
N THR A 218 -6.74 -35.24 2.68
CA THR A 218 -7.91 -35.46 1.84
C THR A 218 -8.54 -36.78 2.23
N THR A 219 -9.83 -36.74 2.56
CA THR A 219 -10.61 -37.87 3.05
C THR A 219 -11.78 -38.14 2.13
N LEU A 220 -11.99 -39.41 1.81
CA LEU A 220 -13.08 -39.92 0.99
C LEU A 220 -14.14 -40.56 1.85
N TYR A 221 -15.39 -40.40 1.46
CA TYR A 221 -16.54 -40.94 2.20
C TYR A 221 -17.52 -41.65 1.27
N SER A 222 -18.24 -42.61 1.83
CA SER A 222 -19.27 -43.41 1.13
C SER A 222 -20.63 -42.72 1.08
N ASN A 223 -20.79 -41.59 1.76
CA ASN A 223 -22.04 -40.87 1.88
C ASN A 223 -21.89 -39.37 1.63
N GLU A 224 -23.01 -38.74 1.27
CA GLU A 224 -23.08 -37.34 0.83
C GLU A 224 -22.75 -36.32 1.91
N ASP A 225 -22.88 -36.68 3.19
CA ASP A 225 -22.68 -35.82 4.36
C ASP A 225 -21.27 -35.93 4.98
N CYS A 226 -20.35 -36.66 4.34
CA CYS A 226 -18.98 -36.89 4.84
C CYS A 226 -18.92 -37.41 6.29
N SER A 227 -19.74 -38.40 6.62
CA SER A 227 -19.76 -39.00 7.97
C SER A 227 -19.29 -40.46 8.03
N ARG A 228 -19.19 -41.16 6.89
CA ARG A 228 -18.68 -42.53 6.79
C ARG A 228 -17.41 -42.57 5.94
N GLU A 229 -16.28 -42.36 6.60
CA GLU A 229 -14.95 -42.39 5.99
C GLU A 229 -14.64 -43.76 5.37
N VAL A 230 -13.99 -43.71 4.21
CA VAL A 230 -13.56 -44.87 3.42
C VAL A 230 -12.04 -44.89 3.30
N GLY A 231 -11.41 -43.72 3.26
CA GLY A 231 -9.97 -43.59 3.17
C GLY A 231 -9.50 -42.17 3.33
N SER A 232 -8.26 -42.00 3.77
CA SER A 232 -7.66 -40.69 3.96
C SER A 232 -6.17 -40.71 3.64
N ILE A 233 -5.69 -39.68 2.95
CA ILE A 233 -4.28 -39.49 2.61
C ILE A 233 -3.87 -38.07 3.00
N ALA A 234 -2.73 -37.97 3.69
CA ALA A 234 -2.05 -36.69 3.90
C ALA A 234 -0.95 -36.52 2.85
N ILE A 235 -0.96 -35.38 2.16
CA ILE A 235 -0.04 -35.07 1.06
C ILE A 235 0.49 -33.64 1.20
N SER A 236 1.79 -33.47 0.99
CA SER A 236 2.49 -32.19 1.03
C SER A 236 2.61 -31.56 -0.36
N ASN A 237 2.73 -30.24 -0.43
CA ASN A 237 2.97 -29.51 -1.68
C ASN A 237 4.33 -29.84 -2.33
N ALA A 238 5.24 -30.48 -1.60
CA ALA A 238 6.51 -30.96 -2.13
C ALA A 238 6.41 -32.38 -2.74
N ASP A 239 5.29 -33.07 -2.52
CA ASP A 239 5.09 -34.43 -2.99
C ASP A 239 4.61 -34.44 -4.45
N ARG A 240 4.81 -35.58 -5.13
CA ARG A 240 4.12 -35.88 -6.39
C ARG A 240 2.71 -36.40 -6.09
N PRO A 241 1.79 -36.40 -7.08
CA PRO A 241 0.50 -37.05 -6.91
C PRO A 241 0.67 -38.48 -6.38
N ILE A 242 -0.13 -38.83 -5.38
CA ILE A 242 -0.09 -40.15 -4.74
C ILE A 242 -1.16 -41.02 -5.39
N CYS A 243 -0.75 -42.13 -6.00
CA CYS A 243 -1.64 -43.19 -6.44
C CYS A 243 -1.60 -44.34 -5.42
N THR A 244 -2.76 -44.84 -5.00
CA THR A 244 -2.87 -45.95 -4.04
C THR A 244 -3.99 -46.93 -4.41
N GLU A 245 -3.76 -48.21 -4.13
CA GLU A 245 -4.74 -49.30 -4.26
C GLU A 245 -5.37 -49.66 -2.90
N ALA A 246 -4.97 -48.96 -1.82
CA ALA A 246 -5.35 -49.31 -0.46
C ALA A 246 -6.76 -48.84 -0.05
N ILE A 247 -7.49 -48.14 -0.93
CA ILE A 247 -8.83 -47.62 -0.65
C ILE A 247 -9.87 -48.57 -1.20
N ASP A 248 -10.60 -49.25 -0.32
CA ASP A 248 -11.72 -50.13 -0.67
C ASP A 248 -13.02 -49.57 -0.08
N GLY A 249 -14.10 -49.67 -0.85
CA GLY A 249 -15.43 -49.16 -0.49
C GLY A 249 -16.09 -48.33 -1.59
N GLU A 250 -17.25 -47.77 -1.26
CA GLU A 250 -17.94 -46.83 -2.13
C GLU A 250 -17.38 -45.42 -1.92
N ILE A 251 -17.00 -44.74 -2.99
CA ILE A 251 -16.53 -43.35 -2.96
C ILE A 251 -17.65 -42.47 -3.52
N ALA A 252 -18.23 -41.62 -2.67
CA ALA A 252 -19.30 -40.68 -3.04
C ALA A 252 -18.88 -39.22 -2.91
N THR A 253 -18.10 -38.91 -1.86
CA THR A 253 -17.72 -37.53 -1.53
C THR A 253 -16.28 -37.43 -1.06
N MET A 254 -15.77 -36.19 -1.08
CA MET A 254 -14.46 -35.86 -0.51
C MET A 254 -14.54 -34.64 0.40
N ARG A 255 -13.56 -34.57 1.29
CA ARG A 255 -13.29 -33.41 2.14
C ARG A 255 -11.78 -33.24 2.25
N SER A 256 -11.30 -32.00 2.21
CA SER A 256 -9.89 -31.69 2.42
C SER A 256 -9.73 -30.74 3.60
N ALA A 257 -8.72 -30.98 4.43
CA ALA A 257 -8.42 -30.12 5.57
C ALA A 257 -6.91 -29.91 5.70
N TRP A 258 -6.50 -28.72 6.12
CA TRP A 258 -5.10 -28.42 6.37
C TRP A 258 -4.60 -29.15 7.62
N THR A 259 -3.52 -29.91 7.47
CA THR A 259 -2.68 -30.36 8.59
C THR A 259 -1.51 -29.40 8.81
N GLN A 260 -1.06 -28.74 7.75
CA GLN A 260 -0.12 -27.61 7.80
C GLN A 260 -0.51 -26.57 6.74
N ASN A 261 -0.54 -25.29 7.14
CA ASN A 261 -0.87 -24.16 6.27
C ASN A 261 0.13 -23.03 6.52
N GLU A 262 1.34 -23.17 5.98
CA GLU A 262 2.38 -22.16 6.01
C GLU A 262 2.55 -21.58 4.60
N PRO A 263 2.06 -20.35 4.34
CA PRO A 263 2.21 -19.69 3.05
C PRO A 263 3.66 -19.57 2.60
N GLY A 264 3.86 -19.61 1.28
CA GLY A 264 5.15 -19.31 0.66
C GLY A 264 5.46 -17.82 0.64
N THR A 265 6.67 -17.52 0.22
CA THR A 265 7.16 -16.15 0.04
C THR A 265 7.36 -15.84 -1.44
N CYS A 266 7.27 -14.56 -1.77
CA CYS A 266 7.36 -14.07 -3.13
C CYS A 266 8.33 -12.89 -3.17
N THR A 267 9.19 -12.88 -4.19
CA THR A 267 10.05 -11.75 -4.49
C THR A 267 9.54 -11.03 -5.74
N PRO A 268 9.57 -9.69 -5.77
CA PRO A 268 9.31 -8.95 -7.00
C PRO A 268 10.23 -9.44 -8.13
N SER A 269 9.68 -9.55 -9.34
CA SER A 269 10.47 -9.90 -10.53
C SER A 269 11.06 -8.68 -11.22
N THR A 270 10.49 -7.50 -10.98
CA THR A 270 10.92 -6.22 -11.56
C THR A 270 10.85 -5.13 -10.51
N ASP A 271 11.85 -4.26 -10.48
CA ASP A 271 11.75 -3.00 -9.75
C ASP A 271 10.88 -2.01 -10.53
N SER A 272 10.07 -1.23 -9.81
CA SER A 272 9.29 -0.16 -10.42
C SER A 272 10.16 1.06 -10.67
N LYS A 273 10.01 1.69 -11.84
CA LYS A 273 10.76 2.88 -12.26
C LYS A 273 9.82 3.96 -12.75
N ILE A 274 10.25 5.21 -12.62
CA ILE A 274 9.52 6.34 -13.18
C ILE A 274 9.69 6.31 -14.70
N VAL A 275 8.57 6.42 -15.42
CA VAL A 275 8.53 6.37 -16.89
C VAL A 275 8.09 7.69 -17.51
N SER A 276 7.37 8.51 -16.75
CA SER A 276 6.82 9.76 -17.25
C SER A 276 6.45 10.67 -16.09
N GLY A 277 6.15 11.92 -16.45
CA GLY A 277 5.84 12.98 -15.50
C GLY A 277 7.09 13.53 -14.83
N LYS A 278 6.87 14.47 -13.93
CA LYS A 278 7.91 15.12 -13.15
C LYS A 278 7.28 15.75 -11.92
N LEU A 279 8.15 16.14 -11.00
CA LEU A 279 7.75 16.95 -9.88
C LEU A 279 7.83 18.43 -10.28
N GLU A 280 6.69 19.11 -10.34
CA GLU A 280 6.61 20.51 -10.74
C GLU A 280 6.41 21.40 -9.53
N ARG A 281 7.28 22.40 -9.37
CA ARG A 281 7.08 23.44 -8.35
C ARG A 281 5.92 24.35 -8.79
N GLY A 282 4.91 24.44 -7.94
CA GLY A 282 3.78 25.35 -8.07
C GLY A 282 3.96 26.63 -7.25
N GLU A 283 2.84 27.18 -6.78
CA GLU A 283 2.80 28.38 -5.96
C GLU A 283 3.39 28.12 -4.56
N THR A 284 4.22 29.04 -4.06
CA THR A 284 4.68 29.02 -2.66
C THR A 284 3.58 29.53 -1.75
N ARG A 285 3.15 28.72 -0.80
CA ARG A 285 2.21 29.13 0.25
C ARG A 285 2.99 29.72 1.42
N VAL A 286 2.56 30.88 1.91
CA VAL A 286 3.23 31.59 3.00
C VAL A 286 2.30 31.76 4.18
N TYR A 287 2.79 31.44 5.37
CA TYR A 287 2.07 31.60 6.63
C TYR A 287 2.94 32.27 7.69
N CYS A 288 2.31 33.09 8.52
CA CYS A 288 2.89 33.71 9.71
C CYS A 288 2.31 33.01 10.93
N CYS A 289 3.12 32.24 11.65
CA CYS A 289 2.68 31.34 12.71
C CYS A 289 3.25 31.71 14.08
N ASP A 290 2.62 31.17 15.12
CA ASP A 290 3.22 31.08 16.45
C ASP A 290 4.50 30.24 16.42
N ARG A 291 5.41 30.54 17.36
CA ARG A 291 6.70 29.85 17.47
C ARG A 291 6.56 28.43 18.01
#